data_AF-A0A067LW80-F1
#
_entry.id   AF-A0A067LW80-F1
#
_cell.length_a   1.000
_cell.length_b   1.000
_cell.length_c   1.000
_cell.angle_alpha   90.00
_cell.angle_beta   90.00
_cell.angle_gamma   90.00
#
_symmetry.space_group_name_H-M   'P 1'
#
loop_
_entity.id
_entity.type
_entity.pdbx_description
1 polymer ?
#
loop_
_entity_poly.entity_id
_entity_poly.type
_entity_poly.pdbx_seq_one_letter_code
_entity_poly.pdbx_strand_id
1 'polypeptide(L)'
;VFLQVIPLIDDLHAWLKEVAAADTNHLAVRHAAQRGISALNKYYSLTDESHISRFGLLLHPMYKTEYMRAQEWPTSWITVSLDLIRGVWKDKYAPKAKPSVPAPATGSQATSLRSRLNQYKTHMRTTATTDTLDQLESYLAQEPVSCDDPLQWWEEKRAAWPELAQMATNYLSVPATSVDVERAFSYGRRTISLYRHSLSSDTIRASIVFGSRCIEGLVNDDELVAMIKANAGRAGRPRKGASEDRDSLSESEEDGGEEDGFAEGTEAMAYLDENMIL
;
A
#
# COMPACT_ATOMS: atom_id res chain seq x y z
N VAL A 1 2.39 -8.07 -5.76
CA VAL A 1 1.93 -7.55 -4.45
C VAL A 1 2.94 -7.95 -3.38
N PHE A 2 3.21 -7.12 -2.36
CA PHE A 2 4.24 -7.36 -1.33
C PHE A 2 4.11 -8.73 -0.62
N LEU A 3 2.91 -9.31 -0.64
CA LEU A 3 2.58 -10.64 -0.10
C LEU A 3 3.38 -11.81 -0.66
N GLN A 4 3.85 -11.70 -1.91
CA GLN A 4 4.59 -12.77 -2.56
C GLN A 4 6.07 -12.75 -2.19
N VAL A 5 6.56 -11.72 -1.49
CA VAL A 5 7.99 -11.55 -1.23
C VAL A 5 8.56 -12.69 -0.39
N ILE A 6 7.94 -13.03 0.74
CA ILE A 6 8.44 -14.12 1.60
C ILE A 6 8.36 -15.48 0.87
N PRO A 7 7.22 -15.90 0.31
CA PRO A 7 7.16 -17.16 -0.44
C PRO A 7 8.15 -17.25 -1.59
N LEU A 8 8.35 -16.17 -2.35
CA LEU A 8 9.34 -16.16 -3.44
C LEU A 8 10.78 -16.27 -2.95
N ILE A 9 11.10 -15.67 -1.79
CA ILE A 9 12.42 -15.83 -1.17
C ILE A 9 12.60 -17.28 -0.72
N ASP A 10 11.59 -17.88 -0.08
CA ASP A 10 11.64 -19.27 0.38
C ASP A 10 11.84 -20.25 -0.79
N ASP A 11 11.08 -20.07 -1.87
CA ASP A 11 11.19 -20.88 -3.11
C ASP A 11 12.58 -20.73 -3.75
N LEU A 12 13.08 -19.49 -3.86
CA LEU A 12 14.40 -19.21 -4.43
C LEU A 12 15.51 -19.81 -3.56
N HIS A 13 15.36 -19.76 -2.24
CA HIS A 13 16.30 -20.33 -1.29
C HIS A 13 16.36 -21.85 -1.39
N ALA A 14 15.20 -22.50 -1.46
CA ALA A 14 15.09 -23.94 -1.66
C ALA A 14 15.78 -24.37 -2.95
N TRP A 15 15.50 -23.68 -4.06
CA TRP A 15 16.13 -23.96 -5.35
C TRP A 15 17.65 -23.76 -5.32
N LEU A 16 18.15 -22.66 -4.73
CA LEU A 16 19.59 -22.41 -4.63
C LEU A 16 20.30 -23.47 -3.79
N LYS A 17 19.66 -23.96 -2.72
CA LYS A 17 20.19 -25.07 -1.90
C LYS A 17 20.35 -26.34 -2.73
N GLU A 18 19.37 -26.70 -3.53
CA GLU A 18 19.46 -27.85 -4.44
C GLU A 18 20.61 -27.70 -5.44
N VAL A 19 20.74 -26.53 -6.07
CA VAL A 19 21.81 -26.24 -7.04
C VAL A 19 23.19 -26.32 -6.39
N ALA A 20 23.35 -25.81 -5.17
CA ALA A 20 24.60 -25.86 -4.42
C ALA A 20 24.98 -27.30 -4.00
N ALA A 21 23.99 -28.13 -3.67
CA ALA A 21 24.17 -29.51 -3.24
C ALA A 21 24.42 -30.49 -4.39
N ALA A 22 23.93 -30.20 -5.60
CA ALA A 22 24.06 -31.09 -6.75
C ALA A 22 25.52 -31.22 -7.23
N ASP A 23 26.16 -32.37 -6.96
CA ASP A 23 27.53 -32.69 -7.38
C ASP A 23 27.70 -32.82 -8.91
N THR A 24 26.59 -32.93 -9.66
CA THR A 24 26.57 -32.88 -11.12
C THR A 24 26.85 -31.50 -11.69
N ASN A 25 26.66 -30.44 -10.89
CA ASN A 25 26.92 -29.07 -11.30
C ASN A 25 28.40 -28.72 -11.20
N HIS A 26 28.86 -27.89 -12.14
CA HIS A 26 30.22 -27.37 -12.11
C HIS A 26 30.51 -26.61 -10.80
N LEU A 27 31.73 -26.74 -10.26
CA LEU A 27 32.13 -26.14 -8.98
C LEU A 27 31.83 -24.64 -8.90
N ALA A 28 32.07 -23.91 -9.99
CA ALA A 28 31.75 -22.47 -10.07
C ALA A 28 30.25 -22.17 -9.89
N VAL A 29 29.36 -23.01 -10.43
CA VAL A 29 27.90 -22.85 -10.30
C VAL A 29 27.48 -23.09 -8.85
N ARG A 30 28.04 -24.12 -8.21
CA ARG A 30 27.78 -24.43 -6.80
C ARG A 30 28.22 -23.30 -5.88
N HIS A 31 29.42 -22.76 -6.08
CA HIS A 31 29.90 -21.60 -5.33
C HIS A 31 29.07 -20.33 -5.61
N ALA A 32 28.65 -20.12 -6.86
CA ALA A 32 27.74 -19.01 -7.19
C ALA A 32 26.40 -19.15 -6.45
N ALA A 33 25.83 -20.36 -6.40
CA ALA A 33 24.60 -20.64 -5.67
C ALA A 33 24.77 -20.40 -4.15
N GLN A 34 25.89 -20.84 -3.55
CA GLN A 34 26.21 -20.55 -2.15
C GLN A 34 26.29 -19.05 -1.87
N ARG A 35 26.92 -18.26 -2.75
CA ARG A 35 26.96 -16.80 -2.61
C ARG A 35 25.57 -16.18 -2.78
N GLY A 36 24.75 -16.73 -3.67
CA GLY A 36 23.34 -16.35 -3.84
C GLY A 36 22.55 -16.55 -2.55
N ILE A 37 22.72 -17.69 -1.88
CA ILE A 37 22.10 -17.98 -0.57
C ILE A 37 22.53 -16.95 0.47
N SER A 38 23.83 -16.63 0.57
CA SER A 38 24.32 -15.61 1.52
C SER A 38 23.71 -14.23 1.26
N ALA A 39 23.59 -13.83 -0.02
CA ALA A 39 22.94 -12.59 -0.40
C ALA A 39 21.44 -12.61 -0.04
N LEU A 40 20.76 -13.73 -0.32
CA LEU A 40 19.33 -13.89 -0.04
C LEU A 40 19.04 -13.80 1.47
N ASN A 41 19.81 -14.50 2.31
CA ASN A 41 19.68 -14.43 3.76
C ASN A 41 19.86 -12.99 4.28
N LYS A 42 20.80 -12.24 3.72
CA LYS A 42 20.99 -10.82 4.07
C LYS A 42 19.74 -9.98 3.78
N TYR A 43 19.08 -10.19 2.65
CA TYR A 43 17.86 -9.45 2.33
C TYR A 43 16.65 -9.97 3.09
N TYR A 44 16.59 -11.26 3.37
CA TYR A 44 15.55 -11.84 4.21
C TYR A 44 15.57 -11.22 5.62
N SER A 45 16.75 -11.03 6.22
CA SER A 45 16.84 -10.37 7.53
C SER A 45 16.36 -8.91 7.52
N LEU A 46 16.44 -8.21 6.38
CA LEU A 46 15.87 -6.86 6.27
C LEU A 46 14.34 -6.86 6.29
N THR A 47 13.70 -7.99 5.93
CA THR A 47 12.24 -8.10 6.04
C THR A 47 11.75 -8.09 7.49
N ASP A 48 12.63 -8.36 8.45
CA ASP A 48 12.34 -8.29 9.88
C ASP A 48 12.38 -6.85 10.43
N GLU A 49 12.95 -5.88 9.71
CA GLU A 49 12.94 -4.46 10.10
C GLU A 49 11.53 -3.86 10.07
N SER A 50 10.60 -4.50 9.35
CA SER A 50 9.23 -4.05 9.19
C SER A 50 8.22 -5.16 9.40
N HIS A 51 7.15 -4.85 10.14
CA HIS A 51 6.05 -5.78 10.38
C HIS A 51 5.16 -6.01 9.14
N ILE A 52 5.36 -5.27 8.04
CA ILE A 52 4.52 -5.34 6.84
C ILE A 52 4.50 -6.76 6.25
N SER A 53 5.66 -7.42 6.15
CA SER A 53 5.76 -8.77 5.57
C SER A 53 5.00 -9.80 6.40
N ARG A 54 5.15 -9.74 7.71
CA ARG A 54 4.46 -10.61 8.67
C ARG A 54 2.95 -10.37 8.64
N PHE A 55 2.53 -9.12 8.57
CA PHE A 55 1.10 -8.77 8.51
C PHE A 55 0.48 -9.21 7.19
N GLY A 56 1.23 -9.10 6.09
CA GLY A 56 0.79 -9.61 4.80
C GLY A 56 0.46 -11.10 4.86
N LEU A 57 1.36 -11.92 5.42
CA LEU A 57 1.11 -13.36 5.62
C LEU A 57 -0.12 -13.61 6.51
N LEU A 58 -0.22 -12.93 7.65
CA LEU A 58 -1.32 -13.12 8.59
C LEU A 58 -2.68 -12.71 8.01
N LEU A 59 -2.74 -11.62 7.26
CA LEU A 59 -3.95 -11.10 6.63
C LEU A 59 -4.27 -11.79 5.31
N HIS A 60 -3.41 -12.67 4.81
CA HIS A 60 -3.70 -13.51 3.64
C HIS A 60 -4.60 -14.69 4.05
N PRO A 61 -5.79 -14.86 3.45
CA PRO A 61 -6.75 -15.89 3.87
C PRO A 61 -6.20 -17.32 3.82
N MET A 62 -5.28 -17.59 2.90
CA MET A 62 -4.65 -18.91 2.70
C MET A 62 -3.40 -19.15 3.57
N TYR A 63 -2.64 -18.12 3.95
CA TYR A 63 -1.34 -18.31 4.60
C TYR A 63 -1.48 -18.29 6.12
N LYS A 64 -2.03 -17.19 6.67
CA LYS A 64 -2.25 -17.00 8.11
C LYS A 64 -1.02 -17.46 8.93
N THR A 65 -1.25 -18.18 10.02
CA THR A 65 -0.18 -18.76 10.86
C THR A 65 0.31 -20.11 10.31
N GLU A 66 -0.51 -20.77 9.50
CA GLU A 66 -0.28 -22.09 8.95
C GLU A 66 0.92 -22.10 8.01
N TYR A 67 1.09 -21.05 7.20
CA TYR A 67 2.27 -20.87 6.37
C TYR A 67 3.55 -20.76 7.22
N MET A 68 3.55 -19.94 8.27
CA MET A 68 4.72 -19.78 9.14
C MET A 68 5.10 -21.09 9.83
N ARG A 69 4.11 -21.88 10.27
CA ARG A 69 4.35 -23.21 10.84
C ARG A 69 4.88 -24.20 9.79
N ALA A 70 4.35 -24.15 8.56
CA ALA A 70 4.81 -25.00 7.47
C ALA A 70 6.26 -24.70 7.05
N GLN A 71 6.68 -23.44 7.16
CA GLN A 71 8.08 -23.02 6.97
C GLN A 71 8.95 -23.17 8.23
N GLU A 72 8.45 -23.88 9.25
CA GLU A 72 9.17 -24.19 10.49
C GLU A 72 9.67 -22.95 11.25
N TRP A 73 8.94 -21.82 11.15
CA TRP A 73 9.31 -20.62 11.87
C TRP A 73 9.28 -20.85 13.38
N PRO A 74 10.21 -20.27 14.16
CA PRO A 74 10.19 -20.36 15.61
C PRO A 74 8.85 -19.90 16.18
N THR A 75 8.29 -20.66 17.12
CA THR A 75 7.01 -20.32 17.76
C THR A 75 7.03 -18.92 18.39
N SER A 76 8.18 -18.49 18.90
CA SER A 76 8.37 -17.13 19.42
C SER A 76 8.14 -16.06 18.35
N TRP A 77 8.58 -16.26 17.11
CA TRP A 77 8.41 -15.33 16.00
C TRP A 77 6.94 -15.25 15.56
N ILE A 78 6.25 -16.39 15.55
CA ILE A 78 4.81 -16.44 15.25
C ILE A 78 4.03 -15.66 16.33
N THR A 79 4.34 -15.89 17.61
CA THR A 79 3.72 -15.17 18.73
C THR A 79 3.98 -13.67 18.65
N VAL A 80 5.22 -13.25 18.41
CA VAL A 80 5.57 -11.82 18.22
C VAL A 80 4.77 -11.22 17.06
N SER A 81 4.61 -11.94 15.96
CA SER A 81 3.83 -11.46 14.80
C SER A 81 2.35 -11.27 15.16
N LEU A 82 1.77 -12.20 15.91
CA LEU A 82 0.40 -12.12 16.42
C LEU A 82 0.22 -10.95 17.40
N ASP A 83 1.17 -10.74 18.31
CA ASP A 83 1.10 -9.65 19.28
C ASP A 83 1.23 -8.28 18.60
N LEU A 84 2.12 -8.15 17.61
CA LEU A 84 2.27 -6.94 16.82
C LEU A 84 0.99 -6.61 16.05
N ILE A 85 0.38 -7.57 15.36
CA ILE A 85 -0.84 -7.30 14.57
C ILE A 85 -2.01 -6.95 15.49
N ARG A 86 -2.13 -7.61 16.65
CA ARG A 86 -3.13 -7.28 17.68
C ARG A 86 -2.92 -5.88 18.24
N GLY A 87 -1.68 -5.49 18.49
CA GLY A 87 -1.34 -4.14 18.96
C GLY A 87 -1.76 -3.07 17.97
N VAL A 88 -1.37 -3.22 16.70
CA VAL A 88 -1.74 -2.27 15.62
C VAL A 88 -3.25 -2.25 15.39
N TRP A 89 -3.90 -3.40 15.41
CA TRP A 89 -5.35 -3.51 15.30
C TRP A 89 -6.05 -2.68 16.37
N LYS A 90 -5.71 -2.90 17.65
CA LYS A 90 -6.31 -2.17 18.79
C LYS A 90 -6.06 -0.66 18.72
N ASP A 91 -4.87 -0.24 18.28
CA ASP A 91 -4.50 1.17 18.22
C ASP A 91 -5.23 1.92 17.09
N LYS A 92 -5.25 1.34 15.87
CA LYS A 92 -5.61 2.07 14.64
C LYS A 92 -6.92 1.67 13.99
N TYR A 93 -7.38 0.43 14.19
CA TYR A 93 -8.48 -0.13 13.38
C TYR A 93 -9.69 -0.57 14.20
N ALA A 94 -9.46 -1.07 15.42
CA ALA A 94 -10.52 -1.56 16.29
C ALA A 94 -11.60 -0.47 16.48
N PRO A 95 -12.90 -0.84 16.44
CA PRO A 95 -13.98 0.12 16.66
C PRO A 95 -13.84 0.81 18.02
N LYS A 96 -13.37 2.06 18.03
CA LYS A 96 -13.39 2.89 19.23
C LYS A 96 -14.84 3.23 19.52
N ALA A 97 -15.34 2.82 20.69
CA ALA A 97 -16.70 3.16 21.12
C ALA A 97 -16.89 4.67 20.96
N LYS A 98 -17.80 5.09 20.07
CA LYS A 98 -18.13 6.51 19.93
C LYS A 98 -18.70 6.98 21.28
N PRO A 99 -18.23 8.09 21.86
CA PRO A 99 -18.96 8.71 22.94
C PRO A 99 -20.34 9.08 22.40
N SER A 100 -21.39 8.58 23.06
CA SER A 100 -22.76 8.90 22.71
C SER A 100 -22.98 10.39 22.96
N VAL A 101 -22.89 11.21 21.92
CA VAL A 101 -23.41 12.57 21.96
C VAL A 101 -24.92 12.42 22.16
N PRO A 102 -25.52 12.97 23.23
CA PRO A 102 -26.97 12.97 23.37
C PRO A 102 -27.52 13.83 22.23
N ALA A 103 -28.23 13.22 21.29
CA ALA A 103 -28.90 13.95 20.23
C ALA A 103 -30.00 14.84 20.86
N PRO A 104 -30.11 16.12 20.48
CA PRO A 104 -31.19 16.97 20.93
C PRO A 104 -32.51 16.45 20.37
N ALA A 105 -33.45 16.14 21.27
CA ALA A 105 -34.80 15.75 20.90
C ALA A 105 -35.54 16.96 20.32
N THR A 106 -35.79 16.96 19.01
CA THR A 106 -36.79 17.86 18.42
C THR A 106 -37.43 17.23 17.18
N GLY A 107 -38.76 17.02 17.25
CA GLY A 107 -39.66 17.17 16.11
C GLY A 107 -39.80 16.02 15.12
N SER A 108 -40.86 15.23 15.31
CA SER A 108 -41.54 14.32 14.37
C SER A 108 -41.43 14.68 12.87
N GLN A 109 -41.03 13.71 12.02
CA GLN A 109 -41.70 13.34 10.75
C GLN A 109 -41.42 11.87 10.40
N ALA A 110 -42.37 11.24 9.70
CA ALA A 110 -42.48 9.80 9.43
C ALA A 110 -41.17 9.11 9.02
N THR A 111 -40.64 8.24 9.89
CA THR A 111 -39.52 7.35 9.56
C THR A 111 -39.99 6.28 8.58
N SER A 112 -39.62 6.46 7.30
CA SER A 112 -39.77 5.46 6.25
C SER A 112 -39.37 4.06 6.75
N LEU A 113 -40.06 3.01 6.28
CA LEU A 113 -39.69 1.61 6.57
C LEU A 113 -38.20 1.33 6.32
N ARG A 114 -37.61 2.00 5.31
CA ARG A 114 -36.16 1.95 5.05
C ARG A 114 -35.32 2.52 6.20
N SER A 115 -35.76 3.59 6.84
CA SER A 115 -35.06 4.19 7.99
C SER A 115 -35.13 3.28 9.22
N ARG A 116 -36.27 2.62 9.47
CA ARG A 116 -36.42 1.65 10.55
C ARG A 116 -35.60 0.39 10.31
N LEU A 117 -35.59 -0.10 9.06
CA LEU A 117 -34.77 -1.25 8.66
C LEU A 117 -33.27 -0.93 8.75
N ASN A 118 -32.85 0.27 8.34
CA ASN A 118 -31.47 0.71 8.48
C ASN A 118 -31.08 0.90 9.94
N GLN A 119 -31.95 1.49 10.78
CA GLN A 119 -31.72 1.56 12.23
C GLN A 119 -31.61 0.18 12.85
N TYR A 120 -32.46 -0.78 12.48
CA TYR A 120 -32.35 -2.17 12.95
C TYR A 120 -31.05 -2.84 12.50
N LYS A 121 -30.64 -2.66 11.23
CA LYS A 121 -29.34 -3.15 10.73
C LYS A 121 -28.17 -2.55 11.49
N THR A 122 -28.21 -1.25 11.76
CA THR A 122 -27.19 -0.56 12.56
C THR A 122 -27.21 -1.05 14.00
N HIS A 123 -28.40 -1.25 14.60
CA HIS A 123 -28.54 -1.75 15.96
C HIS A 123 -28.02 -3.19 16.11
N MET A 124 -28.35 -4.07 15.16
CA MET A 124 -27.84 -5.45 15.09
C MET A 124 -26.32 -5.46 14.89
N ARG A 125 -25.78 -4.55 14.06
CA ARG A 125 -24.34 -4.39 13.89
C ARG A 125 -23.67 -3.92 15.18
N THR A 126 -24.27 -3.00 15.92
CA THR A 126 -23.75 -2.50 17.22
C THR A 126 -23.89 -3.52 18.35
N THR A 127 -24.97 -4.29 18.42
CA THR A 127 -25.14 -5.34 19.44
C THR A 127 -24.25 -6.54 19.16
N ALA A 128 -23.95 -6.85 17.89
CA ALA A 128 -22.93 -7.83 17.54
C ALA A 128 -21.52 -7.34 17.95
N THR A 129 -21.22 -6.05 17.82
CA THR A 129 -19.89 -5.52 18.19
C THR A 129 -19.63 -5.47 19.70
N THR A 130 -20.67 -5.53 20.55
CA THR A 130 -20.50 -5.48 22.01
C THR A 130 -20.28 -6.84 22.67
N ASP A 131 -20.59 -7.96 22.01
CA ASP A 131 -20.59 -9.28 22.67
C ASP A 131 -20.10 -10.45 21.78
N THR A 132 -19.53 -10.16 20.60
CA THR A 132 -18.93 -11.18 19.74
C THR A 132 -17.45 -10.90 19.56
N LEU A 133 -16.63 -11.96 19.61
CA LEU A 133 -15.17 -11.97 19.46
C LEU A 133 -14.67 -10.84 18.54
N ASP A 134 -13.63 -10.13 19.01
CA ASP A 134 -12.89 -9.15 18.23
C ASP A 134 -12.68 -9.64 16.78
N GLN A 135 -12.98 -8.81 15.77
CA GLN A 135 -13.03 -9.25 14.36
C GLN A 135 -11.73 -9.95 13.94
N LEU A 136 -10.60 -9.42 14.41
CA LEU A 136 -9.29 -10.00 14.18
C LEU A 136 -9.18 -11.42 14.74
N GLU A 137 -9.59 -11.65 16.00
CA GLU A 137 -9.54 -12.98 16.61
C GLU A 137 -10.51 -13.94 15.91
N SER A 138 -11.69 -13.46 15.50
CA SER A 138 -12.65 -14.25 14.72
C SER A 138 -12.07 -14.71 13.39
N TYR A 139 -11.27 -13.86 12.73
CA TYR A 139 -10.60 -14.19 11.47
C TYR A 139 -9.41 -15.14 11.69
N LEU A 140 -8.57 -14.89 12.69
CA LEU A 140 -7.41 -15.72 13.01
C LEU A 140 -7.80 -17.13 13.47
N ALA A 141 -8.98 -17.29 14.08
CA ALA A 141 -9.52 -18.59 14.49
C ALA A 141 -10.12 -19.41 13.33
N GLN A 142 -10.43 -18.79 12.19
CA GLN A 142 -10.94 -19.52 11.02
C GLN A 142 -9.84 -20.29 10.33
N GLU A 143 -10.19 -21.43 9.74
CA GLU A 143 -9.29 -22.21 8.90
C GLU A 143 -8.80 -21.38 7.69
N PRO A 144 -7.62 -21.70 7.13
CA PRO A 144 -7.16 -21.07 5.90
C PRO A 144 -8.09 -21.38 4.73
N VAL A 145 -8.34 -20.38 3.90
CA VAL A 145 -9.17 -20.50 2.70
C VAL A 145 -8.29 -20.26 1.49
N SER A 146 -8.32 -21.18 0.53
CA SER A 146 -7.67 -20.98 -0.76
C SER A 146 -8.34 -19.82 -1.51
N CYS A 147 -7.55 -18.83 -1.90
CA CYS A 147 -8.01 -17.67 -2.65
C CYS A 147 -6.94 -17.28 -3.67
N ASP A 148 -7.36 -17.01 -4.91
CA ASP A 148 -6.46 -16.54 -5.97
C ASP A 148 -6.11 -15.06 -5.78
N ASP A 149 -7.11 -14.24 -5.43
CA ASP A 149 -6.94 -12.81 -5.12
C ASP A 149 -7.37 -12.50 -3.68
N PRO A 150 -6.42 -12.26 -2.76
CA PRO A 150 -6.74 -11.94 -1.38
C PRO A 150 -7.42 -10.57 -1.24
N LEU A 151 -7.14 -9.59 -2.10
CA LEU A 151 -7.79 -8.28 -2.04
C LEU A 151 -9.27 -8.38 -2.42
N GLN A 152 -9.58 -9.16 -3.45
CA GLN A 152 -10.96 -9.46 -3.82
C GLN A 152 -11.71 -10.17 -2.68
N TRP A 153 -11.09 -11.16 -2.05
CA TRP A 153 -11.67 -11.87 -0.90
C TRP A 153 -12.02 -10.92 0.26
N TRP A 154 -11.13 -9.96 0.56
CA TRP A 154 -11.39 -8.96 1.59
C TRP A 154 -12.49 -7.96 1.21
N GLU A 155 -12.63 -7.64 -0.07
CA GLU A 155 -13.75 -6.81 -0.55
C GLU A 155 -15.09 -7.52 -0.33
N GLU A 156 -15.18 -8.81 -0.64
CA GLU A 156 -16.38 -9.62 -0.41
C GLU A 156 -16.72 -9.72 1.09
N LYS A 157 -15.70 -9.80 1.95
CA LYS A 157 -15.86 -9.87 3.42
C LYS A 157 -16.04 -8.51 4.10
N ARG A 158 -15.87 -7.39 3.39
CA ARG A 158 -15.97 -6.03 3.94
C ARG A 158 -17.32 -5.75 4.60
N ALA A 159 -18.40 -6.36 4.14
CA ALA A 159 -19.72 -6.19 4.77
C ALA A 159 -19.79 -6.79 6.19
N ALA A 160 -19.08 -7.89 6.43
CA ALA A 160 -19.05 -8.60 7.71
C ALA A 160 -17.99 -8.05 8.65
N TRP A 161 -16.78 -7.78 8.14
CA TRP A 161 -15.64 -7.26 8.92
C TRP A 161 -15.06 -6.00 8.27
N PRO A 162 -15.77 -4.86 8.35
CA PRO A 162 -15.38 -3.65 7.62
C PRO A 162 -14.07 -3.06 8.11
N GLU A 163 -13.84 -3.05 9.43
CA GLU A 163 -12.63 -2.49 10.03
C GLU A 163 -11.42 -3.39 9.74
N LEU A 164 -11.59 -4.72 9.82
CA LEU A 164 -10.53 -5.67 9.47
C LEU A 164 -10.24 -5.69 7.97
N ALA A 165 -11.26 -5.62 7.12
CA ALA A 165 -11.09 -5.51 5.67
C ALA A 165 -10.34 -4.23 5.29
N GLN A 166 -10.53 -3.12 6.02
CA GLN A 166 -9.75 -1.91 5.82
C GLN A 166 -8.27 -2.13 6.17
N MET A 167 -7.98 -2.78 7.31
CA MET A 167 -6.61 -3.12 7.68
C MET A 167 -5.94 -4.02 6.64
N ALA A 168 -6.64 -5.08 6.23
CA ALA A 168 -6.18 -5.96 5.17
C ALA A 168 -5.92 -5.20 3.87
N THR A 169 -6.86 -4.38 3.40
CA THR A 169 -6.67 -3.57 2.19
C THR A 169 -5.42 -2.69 2.30
N ASN A 170 -5.19 -2.04 3.45
CA ASN A 170 -4.04 -1.16 3.65
C ASN A 170 -2.70 -1.91 3.57
N TYR A 171 -2.58 -3.08 4.19
CA TYR A 171 -1.33 -3.84 4.23
C TYR A 171 -1.12 -4.69 2.97
N LEU A 172 -2.18 -5.30 2.44
CA LEU A 172 -2.13 -6.14 1.25
C LEU A 172 -1.94 -5.32 -0.04
N SER A 173 -2.31 -4.04 -0.07
CA SER A 173 -2.10 -3.18 -1.25
C SER A 173 -0.70 -2.56 -1.34
N VAL A 174 0.15 -2.77 -0.32
CA VAL A 174 1.54 -2.27 -0.35
C VAL A 174 2.27 -2.92 -1.54
N PRO A 175 2.92 -2.11 -2.42
CA PRO A 175 3.70 -2.65 -3.52
C PRO A 175 4.97 -3.32 -2.99
N ALA A 176 5.35 -4.44 -3.63
CA ALA A 176 6.57 -5.18 -3.30
C ALA A 176 7.85 -4.38 -3.58
N THR A 177 7.79 -3.50 -4.59
CA THR A 177 8.96 -2.82 -5.15
C THR A 177 8.57 -1.41 -5.61
N SER A 178 9.58 -0.55 -5.78
CA SER A 178 9.44 0.76 -6.44
C SER A 178 9.31 0.66 -7.96
N VAL A 179 9.27 -0.54 -8.56
CA VAL A 179 9.31 -0.74 -10.02
C VAL A 179 8.17 0.00 -10.73
N ASP A 180 6.96 -0.01 -10.17
CA ASP A 180 5.82 0.68 -10.78
C ASP A 180 6.04 2.20 -10.82
N VAL A 181 6.61 2.75 -9.75
CA VAL A 181 6.98 4.17 -9.64
C VAL A 181 8.13 4.50 -10.60
N GLU A 182 9.16 3.65 -10.67
CA GLU A 182 10.29 3.80 -11.60
C GLU A 182 9.84 3.73 -13.06
N ARG A 183 8.90 2.85 -13.39
CA ARG A 183 8.28 2.78 -14.70
C ARG A 183 7.56 4.09 -15.01
N ALA A 184 6.72 4.59 -14.11
CA ALA A 184 6.02 5.87 -14.29
C ALA A 184 7.01 7.02 -14.52
N PHE A 185 8.11 7.11 -13.76
CA PHE A 185 9.15 8.11 -13.98
C PHE A 185 9.91 7.93 -15.29
N SER A 186 10.19 6.68 -15.69
CA SER A 186 10.85 6.35 -16.96
C SER A 186 9.98 6.72 -18.17
N TYR A 187 8.66 6.61 -18.04
CA TYR A 187 7.70 7.16 -19.02
C TYR A 187 7.69 8.68 -18.97
N GLY A 188 7.62 9.28 -17.79
CA GLY A 188 7.66 10.72 -17.59
C GLY A 188 8.85 11.38 -18.29
N ARG A 189 10.05 10.80 -18.15
CA ARG A 189 11.26 11.26 -18.84
C ARG A 189 11.16 11.20 -20.37
N ARG A 190 10.38 10.27 -20.94
CA ARG A 190 10.14 10.20 -22.39
C ARG A 190 9.15 11.26 -22.86
N THR A 191 8.15 11.57 -22.03
CA THR A 191 7.13 12.59 -22.32
C THR A 191 7.68 14.02 -22.15
N ILE A 192 8.57 14.23 -21.18
CA ILE A 192 9.20 15.51 -20.88
C ILE A 192 10.58 15.53 -21.54
N SER A 193 10.65 16.10 -22.74
CA SER A 193 11.93 16.31 -23.42
C SER A 193 12.82 17.27 -22.62
N LEU A 194 14.13 17.01 -22.60
CA LEU A 194 15.16 17.85 -21.96
C LEU A 194 15.13 19.31 -22.46
N TYR A 195 14.53 19.56 -23.62
CA TYR A 195 14.49 20.88 -24.29
C TYR A 195 13.17 21.65 -24.11
N ARG A 196 12.19 21.14 -23.34
CA ARG A 196 10.91 21.84 -23.08
C ARG A 196 10.91 22.49 -21.69
N HIS A 197 11.62 23.60 -21.56
CA HIS A 197 11.95 24.27 -20.29
C HIS A 197 10.82 25.08 -19.61
N SER A 198 9.54 24.87 -19.97
CA SER A 198 8.45 25.75 -19.49
C SER A 198 7.28 25.01 -18.82
N LEU A 199 7.42 23.72 -18.53
CA LEU A 199 6.41 23.01 -17.74
C LEU A 199 6.65 23.24 -16.24
N SER A 200 5.62 23.69 -15.53
CA SER A 200 5.66 23.71 -14.08
C SER A 200 5.77 22.30 -13.51
N SER A 201 6.30 22.18 -12.29
CA SER A 201 6.37 20.92 -11.53
C SER A 201 5.00 20.25 -11.41
N ASP A 202 3.93 21.03 -11.22
CA ASP A 202 2.57 20.52 -11.16
C ASP A 202 2.09 19.95 -12.49
N THR A 203 2.43 20.60 -13.62
CA THR A 203 2.08 20.10 -14.96
C THR A 203 2.81 18.80 -15.26
N ILE A 204 4.08 18.72 -14.85
CA ILE A 204 4.90 17.50 -14.95
C ILE A 204 4.26 16.37 -14.14
N ARG A 205 3.93 16.62 -12.87
CA ARG A 205 3.28 15.64 -11.99
C ARG A 205 1.96 15.14 -12.58
N ALA A 206 1.09 16.06 -13.00
CA ALA A 206 -0.20 15.73 -13.58
C ALA A 206 -0.05 14.90 -14.86
N SER A 207 0.90 15.25 -15.74
CA SER A 207 1.14 14.52 -16.99
C SER A 207 1.65 13.10 -16.75
N ILE A 208 2.54 12.91 -15.78
CA ILE A 208 3.09 11.59 -15.43
C ILE A 208 1.99 10.71 -14.82
N VAL A 209 1.25 11.23 -13.83
CA VAL A 209 0.18 10.48 -13.15
C VAL A 209 -0.92 10.11 -14.14
N PHE A 210 -1.38 11.08 -14.94
CA PHE A 210 -2.41 10.86 -15.94
C PHE A 210 -1.97 9.84 -17.00
N GLY A 211 -0.74 10.00 -17.53
CA GLY A 211 -0.18 9.07 -18.51
C GLY A 211 -0.09 7.63 -17.98
N SER A 212 0.31 7.44 -16.71
CA SER A 212 0.33 6.11 -16.08
C SER A 212 -1.07 5.48 -16.07
N ARG A 213 -2.10 6.25 -15.70
CA ARG A 213 -3.49 5.78 -15.64
C ARG A 213 -4.07 5.43 -17.01
N CYS A 214 -3.70 6.16 -18.07
CA CYS A 214 -4.07 5.79 -19.43
C CYS A 214 -3.46 4.44 -19.83
N ILE A 215 -2.17 4.22 -19.54
CA ILE A 215 -1.49 2.94 -19.85
C ILE A 215 -2.12 1.76 -19.10
N GLU A 216 -2.55 1.98 -17.86
CA GLU A 216 -3.26 1.00 -17.05
C GLU A 216 -4.70 0.73 -17.52
N GLY A 217 -5.19 1.45 -18.55
CA GLY A 217 -6.56 1.31 -19.05
C GLY A 217 -7.63 1.82 -18.09
N LEU A 218 -7.23 2.59 -17.08
CA LEU A 218 -8.14 3.19 -16.08
C LEU A 218 -8.84 4.43 -16.61
N VAL A 219 -8.40 4.95 -17.75
CA VAL A 219 -9.03 6.06 -18.46
C VAL A 219 -9.63 5.51 -19.75
N ASN A 220 -10.88 5.85 -20.01
CA ASN A 220 -11.51 5.54 -21.29
C ASN A 220 -10.98 6.51 -22.36
N ASP A 221 -10.14 6.01 -23.27
CA ASP A 221 -9.51 6.80 -24.31
C ASP A 221 -10.53 7.46 -25.25
N ASP A 222 -11.66 6.80 -25.54
CA ASP A 222 -12.70 7.35 -26.42
C ASP A 222 -13.40 8.54 -25.77
N GLU A 223 -13.74 8.43 -24.48
CA GLU A 223 -14.33 9.51 -23.69
C GLU A 223 -13.36 10.69 -23.56
N LEU A 224 -12.07 10.41 -23.33
CA LEU A 224 -11.03 11.41 -23.25
C LEU A 224 -10.87 12.19 -24.57
N VAL A 225 -10.79 11.47 -25.70
CA VAL A 225 -10.68 12.09 -27.02
C VAL A 225 -11.91 12.93 -27.33
N ALA A 226 -13.11 12.46 -26.96
CA ALA A 226 -14.35 13.22 -27.11
C ALA A 226 -14.32 14.51 -26.27
N MET A 227 -13.88 14.45 -25.01
CA MET A 227 -13.74 15.62 -24.14
C MET A 227 -12.74 16.64 -24.68
N ILE A 228 -11.57 16.19 -25.17
CA ILE A 228 -10.55 17.08 -25.73
C ILE A 228 -11.08 17.78 -26.99
N LYS A 229 -11.75 17.06 -27.89
CA LYS A 229 -12.36 17.63 -29.10
C LYS A 229 -13.44 18.66 -28.76
N ALA A 230 -14.27 18.39 -27.74
CA ALA A 230 -15.30 19.33 -27.28
C ALA A 230 -14.71 20.61 -26.68
N ASN A 231 -13.60 20.51 -25.93
CA ASN A 231 -12.92 21.66 -25.35
C ASN A 231 -12.12 22.49 -26.37
N ALA A 232 -11.53 21.85 -27.38
CA ALA A 232 -10.88 22.55 -28.50
C ALA A 232 -11.90 23.44 -29.27
N GLY A 233 -13.14 22.98 -29.40
CA GLY A 233 -14.23 23.78 -29.98
C GLY A 233 -14.66 24.99 -29.12
N ARG A 234 -14.43 24.96 -27.81
CA ARG A 234 -14.74 26.08 -26.90
C ARG A 234 -13.65 27.14 -26.83
N ALA A 235 -12.38 26.76 -26.99
CA ALA A 235 -11.24 27.69 -26.96
C ALA A 235 -11.22 28.67 -28.15
N GLY A 236 -11.92 28.36 -29.24
CA GLY A 236 -12.05 29.23 -30.42
C GLY A 236 -13.13 30.33 -30.31
N ARG A 237 -13.88 30.42 -29.19
CA ARG A 237 -14.90 31.47 -29.03
C ARG A 237 -14.26 32.72 -28.41
N PRO A 238 -14.23 33.88 -29.10
CA PRO A 238 -13.59 35.07 -28.57
C PRO A 238 -14.28 35.51 -27.27
N ARG A 239 -13.49 35.75 -26.22
CA ARG A 239 -13.94 36.42 -24.99
C ARG A 239 -14.39 37.83 -25.38
N LYS A 240 -15.70 38.05 -25.39
CA LYS A 240 -16.28 39.37 -25.67
C LYS A 240 -16.13 40.23 -24.41
N GLY A 241 -15.19 41.18 -24.47
CA GLY A 241 -15.10 42.31 -23.55
C GLY A 241 -13.92 42.25 -22.56
N ALA A 242 -12.79 42.83 -22.95
CA ALA A 242 -11.89 43.51 -22.03
C ALA A 242 -11.32 44.71 -22.78
N SER A 243 -11.74 45.90 -22.36
CA SER A 243 -11.22 47.18 -22.80
C SER A 243 -9.73 47.28 -22.46
N GLU A 244 -8.99 47.87 -23.39
CA GLU A 244 -7.61 48.26 -23.23
C GLU A 244 -7.50 49.30 -22.10
N ASP A 245 -6.73 48.99 -21.06
CA ASP A 245 -6.00 50.00 -20.32
C ASP A 245 -4.55 49.53 -20.21
N ARG A 246 -3.69 50.25 -20.93
CA ARG A 246 -2.25 50.19 -20.75
C ARG A 246 -1.95 50.88 -19.43
N ASP A 247 -1.32 50.18 -18.51
CA ASP A 247 -0.46 50.88 -17.57
C ASP A 247 0.85 50.11 -17.34
N SER A 248 1.87 50.93 -17.21
CA SER A 248 3.30 50.61 -17.16
C SER A 248 3.68 50.11 -15.77
N LEU A 249 4.81 49.41 -15.61
CA LEU A 249 5.67 49.28 -14.41
C LEU A 249 6.62 48.08 -14.63
N SER A 250 7.84 48.33 -15.11
CA SER A 250 9.09 48.58 -14.34
C SER A 250 9.76 47.31 -13.83
N GLU A 251 10.92 47.02 -14.42
CA GLU A 251 11.94 46.09 -13.92
C GLU A 251 12.32 46.44 -12.48
N SER A 252 12.43 45.42 -11.64
CA SER A 252 13.25 45.44 -10.45
C SER A 252 13.90 44.07 -10.29
N GLU A 253 15.19 44.04 -10.61
CA GLU A 253 16.13 43.06 -10.09
C GLU A 253 16.11 43.11 -8.56
N GLU A 254 16.05 41.97 -7.88
CA GLU A 254 16.59 41.88 -6.54
C GLU A 254 17.23 40.50 -6.31
N ASP A 255 18.51 40.63 -6.03
CA ASP A 255 19.52 39.70 -5.53
C ASP A 255 19.18 39.22 -4.11
N GLY A 256 19.68 38.06 -3.72
CA GLY A 256 19.44 37.51 -2.38
C GLY A 256 19.72 36.02 -2.29
N GLY A 257 21.01 35.66 -2.24
CA GLY A 257 21.45 34.33 -1.83
C GLY A 257 21.27 34.12 -0.32
N GLU A 258 21.02 32.87 0.07
CA GLU A 258 21.33 32.36 1.40
C GLU A 258 21.56 30.85 1.29
N GLU A 259 22.82 30.46 1.50
CA GLU A 259 23.24 29.11 1.82
C GLU A 259 22.91 28.84 3.29
N ASP A 260 22.29 27.71 3.59
CA ASP A 260 22.35 27.14 4.94
C ASP A 260 22.55 25.63 4.85
N GLY A 261 23.72 25.21 5.35
CA GLY A 261 24.12 23.83 5.48
C GLY A 261 23.34 23.12 6.58
N PHE A 262 22.96 21.87 6.33
CA PHE A 262 22.39 21.01 7.35
C PHE A 262 23.32 19.84 7.65
N ALA A 263 23.57 19.70 8.95
CA ALA A 263 24.60 18.89 9.58
C ALA A 263 24.35 17.38 9.42
N GLU A 264 25.45 16.68 9.19
CA GLU A 264 25.59 15.23 9.26
C GLU A 264 25.61 14.79 10.73
N GLY A 265 24.73 13.86 11.10
CA GLY A 265 24.72 13.30 12.44
C GLY A 265 23.57 12.34 12.68
N THR A 266 23.82 11.05 12.45
CA THR A 266 23.19 9.98 13.27
C THR A 266 24.12 8.78 13.37
N GLU A 267 24.66 8.68 14.58
CA GLU A 267 25.34 7.60 15.26
C GLU A 267 24.61 6.24 15.08
N ALA A 268 25.29 5.25 14.51
CA ALA A 268 24.81 3.87 14.42
C ALA A 268 25.20 3.12 15.70
N MET A 269 24.22 2.87 16.56
CA MET A 269 24.36 2.00 17.73
C MET A 269 24.51 0.54 17.30
N ALA A 270 25.68 -0.02 17.63
CA ALA A 270 25.99 -1.43 17.51
C ALA A 270 25.17 -2.25 18.51
N TYR A 271 24.39 -3.21 18.00
CA TYR A 271 24.03 -4.43 18.73
C TYR A 271 24.31 -5.62 17.81
N LEU A 272 25.54 -6.12 17.92
CA LEU A 272 25.87 -7.48 17.53
C LEU A 272 25.32 -8.39 18.62
N ASP A 273 24.34 -9.22 18.30
CA ASP A 273 24.15 -10.45 19.05
C ASP A 273 24.50 -11.62 18.13
N GLU A 274 25.66 -12.19 18.41
CA GLU A 274 26.18 -13.41 17.86
C GLU A 274 25.30 -14.57 18.35
N ASN A 275 24.43 -15.11 17.48
CA ASN A 275 24.13 -16.54 17.42
C ASN A 275 23.07 -16.82 16.35
N MET A 276 23.52 -17.09 15.13
CA MET A 276 22.73 -17.87 14.18
C MET A 276 23.65 -18.75 13.32
N ILE A 277 24.30 -19.70 14.00
CA ILE A 277 24.73 -20.95 13.40
C ILE A 277 23.79 -22.02 13.95
N LEU A 278 22.90 -22.49 13.08
CA LEU A 278 22.34 -23.84 12.91
C LEU A 278 20.96 -23.73 12.27
#